data_AF-A0A365Z796-F1
#
_entry.id   AF-A0A365Z796-F1
#
_cell.length_a   1.000
_cell.length_b   1.000
_cell.length_c   1.000
_cell.angle_alpha   90.00
_cell.angle_beta   90.00
_cell.angle_gamma   90.00
#
_symmetry.space_group_name_H-M   'P 1'
#
loop_
_entity.id
_entity.type
_entity.pdbx_description
1 polymer ?
#
loop_
_entity_poly.entity_id
_entity_poly.type
_entity_poly.pdbx_seq_one_letter_code
_entity_poly.pdbx_strand_id
1 'polypeptide(L)'
;MTPAYARRYADVVSMSSPSPAASSSAAPALPLADVTASDATLRRFLHGLPGVDAVGLEARAAGLATRSIKASSKAFAIDLAISMIDLTTLEGADTPGKVRSLCAKGMRPDPSDRSAPHVAAICVYSDMVAVAKEALRGSGIAVASVATAFPAGRAARAVKLADTREAVAAGADEVDMVIDRGAFLAGRYLQVFEEIVAVREACGDAHLKV
;
A
#
# COMPACT_ATOMS: atom_id res chain seq x y z
N MET A 1 15.88 4.65 -10.84
CA MET A 1 15.15 4.49 -12.12
C MET A 1 16.17 4.57 -13.26
N THR A 2 16.46 3.46 -13.93
CA THR A 2 17.56 3.41 -14.93
C THR A 2 17.18 4.14 -16.22
N PRO A 3 18.15 4.77 -16.94
CA PRO A 3 17.89 5.56 -18.14
C PRO A 3 17.26 4.77 -19.31
N ALA A 4 17.32 3.43 -19.27
CA ALA A 4 16.81 2.56 -20.32
C ALA A 4 15.27 2.48 -20.35
N TYR A 5 14.61 2.56 -19.18
CA TYR A 5 13.15 2.43 -19.10
C TYR A 5 12.44 3.72 -19.52
N ALA A 6 12.95 4.88 -19.06
CA ALA A 6 12.45 6.19 -19.46
C ALA A 6 12.50 6.41 -20.99
N ARG A 7 13.46 5.80 -21.70
CA ARG A 7 13.55 5.89 -23.18
C ARG A 7 12.58 4.99 -23.94
N ARG A 8 12.16 3.85 -23.38
CA ARG A 8 11.32 2.88 -24.13
C ARG A 8 9.90 3.39 -24.39
N TYR A 9 9.40 4.30 -23.54
CA TYR A 9 8.03 4.80 -23.59
C TYR A 9 7.89 6.33 -23.41
N ALA A 10 8.97 7.11 -23.55
CA ALA A 10 8.97 8.56 -23.39
C ALA A 10 7.84 9.25 -24.18
N ASP A 11 7.56 8.77 -25.39
CA ASP A 11 6.56 9.33 -26.29
C ASP A 11 5.10 9.07 -25.85
N VAL A 12 4.87 8.13 -24.92
CA VAL A 12 3.53 7.82 -24.37
C VAL A 12 3.19 8.73 -23.18
N VAL A 13 4.21 9.32 -22.52
CA VAL A 13 4.05 10.18 -21.33
C VAL A 13 3.51 11.58 -21.69
N SER A 14 3.58 11.98 -22.97
CA SER A 14 3.07 13.24 -23.49
C SER A 14 1.56 13.22 -23.78
N MET A 15 0.73 12.69 -22.87
CA MET A 15 -0.71 12.93 -22.95
C MET A 15 -1.03 14.27 -22.27
N SER A 16 -1.28 15.30 -23.07
CA SER A 16 -1.77 16.60 -22.59
C SER A 16 -3.05 16.39 -21.77
N SER A 17 -2.95 16.52 -20.46
CA SER A 17 -4.12 16.46 -19.59
C SER A 17 -4.93 17.74 -19.76
N PRO A 18 -6.23 17.69 -20.11
CA PRO A 18 -7.09 18.86 -19.97
C PRO A 18 -7.20 19.18 -18.48
N SER A 19 -6.84 20.42 -18.12
CA SER A 19 -6.98 20.91 -16.75
C SER A 19 -8.46 20.87 -16.37
N PRO A 20 -8.86 20.13 -15.31
CA PRO A 20 -10.24 20.18 -14.85
C PRO A 20 -10.54 21.59 -14.35
N ALA A 21 -11.64 22.18 -14.83
CA ALA A 21 -12.15 23.42 -14.29
C ALA A 21 -12.51 23.20 -12.81
N ALA A 22 -11.79 23.88 -11.92
CA ALA A 22 -12.04 23.81 -10.48
C ALA A 22 -13.39 24.45 -10.15
N SER A 23 -14.39 23.64 -9.78
CA SER A 23 -15.57 24.14 -9.08
C SER A 23 -15.19 24.34 -7.60
N SER A 24 -14.93 25.59 -7.23
CA SER A 24 -14.64 25.95 -5.84
C SER A 24 -15.93 26.00 -5.01
N SER A 25 -16.20 24.92 -4.27
CA SER A 25 -16.89 25.04 -2.98
C SER A 25 -16.02 24.40 -1.91
N ALA A 26 -14.93 25.09 -1.56
CA ALA A 26 -14.13 24.72 -0.40
C ALA A 26 -15.00 24.93 0.84
N ALA A 27 -15.51 23.84 1.41
CA ALA A 27 -15.91 23.84 2.81
C ALA A 27 -14.72 24.36 3.64
N PRO A 28 -14.94 25.19 4.67
CA PRO A 28 -13.84 25.71 5.47
C PRO A 28 -13.05 24.53 6.02
N ALA A 29 -11.76 24.47 5.70
CA ALA A 29 -10.85 23.45 6.20
C ALA A 29 -10.74 23.63 7.71
N LEU A 30 -11.55 22.87 8.46
CA LEU A 30 -11.32 22.72 9.89
C LEU A 30 -9.90 22.17 10.07
N PRO A 31 -9.09 22.72 11.00
CA PRO A 31 -7.85 22.06 11.39
C PRO A 31 -8.15 20.60 11.72
N LEU A 32 -7.49 19.65 11.07
CA LEU A 32 -7.76 18.21 11.27
C LEU A 32 -7.57 17.79 12.74
N ALA A 33 -6.83 18.57 13.53
CA ALA A 33 -6.72 18.39 14.97
C ALA A 33 -8.06 18.49 15.71
N ASP A 34 -8.96 19.38 15.28
CA ASP A 34 -10.28 19.53 15.90
C ASP A 34 -11.17 18.32 15.60
N VAL A 35 -10.97 17.69 14.43
CA VAL A 35 -11.71 16.51 13.98
C VAL A 35 -11.47 15.33 14.92
N THR A 36 -10.26 15.16 15.43
CA THR A 36 -9.87 14.02 16.27
C THR A 36 -9.98 14.30 17.77
N ALA A 37 -10.53 15.45 18.18
CA ALA A 37 -10.65 15.85 19.58
C ALA A 37 -11.62 14.97 20.40
N SER A 38 -12.61 14.35 19.75
CA SER A 38 -13.52 13.40 20.39
C SER A 38 -14.10 12.42 19.38
N ASP A 39 -14.58 11.27 19.86
CA ASP A 39 -15.25 10.28 19.00
C ASP A 39 -16.50 10.87 18.33
N ALA A 40 -17.24 11.75 19.02
CA ALA A 40 -18.40 12.43 18.46
C ALA A 40 -18.04 13.36 17.30
N THR A 41 -16.96 14.15 17.44
CA THR A 41 -16.49 15.06 16.39
C THR A 41 -15.97 14.26 15.19
N LEU A 42 -15.14 13.24 15.44
CA LEU A 42 -14.59 12.38 14.39
C LEU A 42 -15.69 11.66 13.64
N ARG A 43 -16.68 11.13 14.36
CA ARG A 43 -17.86 10.49 13.78
C ARG A 43 -18.66 11.45 12.89
N ARG A 44 -18.92 12.67 13.38
CA ARG A 44 -19.61 13.70 12.58
C ARG A 44 -18.84 14.03 11.32
N PHE A 45 -17.52 14.15 11.41
CA PHE A 45 -16.66 14.40 10.26
C PHE A 45 -16.75 13.25 9.24
N LEU A 46 -16.53 12.01 9.69
CA LEU A 46 -16.54 10.83 8.80
C LEU A 46 -17.89 10.63 8.11
N HIS A 47 -19.01 10.80 8.82
CA HIS A 47 -20.35 10.70 8.22
C HIS A 47 -20.77 11.96 7.42
N GLY A 48 -20.06 13.07 7.61
CA GLY A 48 -20.25 14.30 6.83
C GLY A 48 -19.47 14.32 5.52
N LEU A 49 -18.59 13.34 5.28
CA LEU A 49 -17.88 13.19 4.02
C LEU A 49 -18.88 12.95 2.88
N PRO A 50 -18.66 13.57 1.70
CA PRO A 50 -19.53 13.34 0.55
C PRO A 50 -19.53 11.85 0.19
N GLY A 51 -20.72 11.34 -0.13
CA GLY A 51 -20.86 9.99 -0.66
C GLY A 51 -20.12 9.80 -1.98
N VAL A 52 -19.93 8.54 -2.36
CA VAL A 52 -19.32 8.17 -3.64
C VAL A 52 -20.32 8.41 -4.77
N ASP A 53 -19.96 9.22 -5.77
CA ASP A 53 -20.71 9.35 -7.03
C ASP A 53 -20.48 8.13 -7.92
N ALA A 54 -21.24 7.06 -7.66
CA ALA A 54 -21.15 5.81 -8.40
C ALA A 54 -21.45 6.01 -9.89
N VAL A 55 -22.46 6.81 -10.24
CA VAL A 55 -22.85 7.05 -11.63
C VAL A 55 -21.74 7.75 -12.40
N GLY A 56 -21.15 8.81 -11.83
CA GLY A 56 -20.03 9.51 -12.45
C GLY A 56 -18.76 8.66 -12.54
N LEU A 57 -18.53 7.75 -11.60
CA LEU A 57 -17.43 6.77 -11.67
C LEU A 57 -17.66 5.76 -12.80
N GLU A 58 -18.84 5.16 -12.88
CA GLU A 58 -19.20 4.18 -13.91
C GLU A 58 -19.18 4.79 -15.31
N ALA A 59 -19.72 5.99 -15.49
CA ALA A 59 -19.71 6.69 -16.77
C ALA A 59 -18.27 6.98 -17.24
N ARG A 60 -17.39 7.41 -16.33
CA ARG A 60 -15.96 7.62 -16.63
C ARG A 60 -15.26 6.31 -17.00
N ALA A 61 -15.51 5.25 -16.25
CA ALA A 61 -14.94 3.92 -16.53
C ALA A 61 -15.42 3.39 -17.89
N ALA A 62 -16.71 3.52 -18.21
CA ALA A 62 -17.27 3.13 -19.50
C ALA A 62 -16.65 3.92 -20.65
N GLY A 63 -16.40 5.22 -20.46
CA GLY A 63 -15.71 6.07 -21.44
C GLY A 63 -14.33 5.54 -21.82
N LEU A 64 -13.57 5.00 -20.85
CA LEU A 64 -12.25 4.39 -21.09
C LEU A 64 -12.33 3.08 -21.88
N ALA A 65 -13.47 2.38 -21.86
CA ALA A 65 -13.66 1.09 -22.54
C ALA A 65 -14.10 1.22 -24.02
N THR A 66 -14.36 2.44 -24.51
CA THR A 66 -14.92 2.67 -25.85
C THR A 66 -13.97 2.39 -27.02
N ARG A 67 -12.66 2.25 -26.76
CA ARG A 67 -11.65 2.07 -27.80
C ARG A 67 -10.57 1.06 -27.39
N SER A 68 -10.04 0.36 -28.37
CA SER A 68 -8.91 -0.55 -28.16
C SER A 68 -7.66 0.20 -27.69
N ILE A 69 -7.05 -0.30 -26.62
CA ILE A 69 -5.76 0.18 -26.12
C ILE A 69 -4.66 -0.31 -27.06
N LYS A 70 -3.76 0.61 -27.46
CA LYS A 70 -2.59 0.28 -28.29
C LYS A 70 -1.70 -0.76 -27.60
N ALA A 71 -1.10 -1.65 -28.38
CA ALA A 71 -0.23 -2.70 -27.84
C ALA A 71 0.92 -2.15 -26.97
N SER A 72 1.53 -1.04 -27.37
CA SER A 72 2.59 -0.36 -26.61
C SER A 72 2.11 0.17 -25.26
N SER A 73 0.90 0.74 -25.21
CA SER A 73 0.28 1.21 -23.96
C SER A 73 -0.05 0.04 -23.03
N LYS A 74 -0.47 -1.11 -23.57
CA LYS A 74 -0.68 -2.32 -22.77
C LYS A 74 0.63 -2.82 -22.17
N ALA A 75 1.69 -2.90 -22.96
CA ALA A 75 3.01 -3.32 -22.48
C ALA A 75 3.53 -2.39 -21.37
N PHE A 76 3.46 -1.07 -21.58
CA PHE A 76 3.80 -0.09 -20.55
C PHE A 76 2.98 -0.27 -19.27
N ALA A 77 1.66 -0.45 -19.39
CA ALA A 77 0.79 -0.63 -18.23
C ALA A 77 1.11 -1.91 -17.46
N ILE A 78 1.49 -2.99 -18.15
CA ILE A 78 1.93 -4.25 -17.53
C ILE A 78 3.24 -4.04 -16.77
N ASP A 79 4.25 -3.42 -17.39
CA ASP A 79 5.52 -3.13 -16.73
C ASP A 79 5.33 -2.21 -15.51
N LEU A 80 4.50 -1.17 -15.66
CA LEU A 80 4.14 -0.28 -14.55
C LEU A 80 3.46 -1.05 -13.42
N ALA A 81 2.48 -1.92 -13.75
CA ALA A 81 1.81 -2.76 -12.76
C ALA A 81 2.82 -3.63 -12.01
N ILE A 82 3.72 -4.32 -12.71
CA ILE A 82 4.78 -5.14 -12.09
C ILE A 82 5.61 -4.31 -11.11
N SER A 83 6.01 -3.09 -11.49
CA SER A 83 6.81 -2.21 -10.65
C SER A 83 6.11 -1.65 -9.41
N MET A 84 4.80 -1.85 -9.28
CA MET A 84 3.98 -1.43 -8.15
C MET A 84 3.47 -2.62 -7.31
N ILE A 85 3.89 -3.85 -7.62
CA ILE A 85 3.48 -5.03 -6.88
C ILE A 85 4.25 -5.13 -5.56
N ASP A 86 3.52 -5.36 -4.48
CA ASP A 86 4.04 -5.99 -3.28
C ASP A 86 3.82 -7.50 -3.45
N LEU A 87 4.90 -8.22 -3.76
CA LEU A 87 4.80 -9.66 -4.03
C LEU A 87 4.80 -10.41 -2.70
N THR A 88 3.66 -11.02 -2.39
CA THR A 88 3.32 -11.45 -1.03
C THR A 88 3.32 -12.96 -0.85
N THR A 89 3.82 -13.42 0.29
CA THR A 89 3.47 -14.73 0.86
C THR A 89 3.14 -14.56 2.34
N LEU A 90 1.97 -15.05 2.75
CA LEU A 90 1.45 -14.95 4.11
C LEU A 90 0.79 -16.27 4.51
N GLU A 91 1.44 -17.37 4.15
CA GLU A 91 0.96 -18.70 4.48
C GLU A 91 1.56 -19.17 5.80
N GLY A 92 0.78 -19.86 6.63
CA GLY A 92 1.29 -20.46 7.87
C GLY A 92 2.35 -21.56 7.67
N ALA A 93 2.57 -22.00 6.42
CA ALA A 93 3.59 -22.96 6.03
C ALA A 93 4.82 -22.29 5.36
N ASP A 94 4.94 -20.97 5.46
CA ASP A 94 6.09 -20.26 4.92
C ASP A 94 7.39 -20.71 5.60
N THR A 95 8.42 -20.88 4.79
CA THR A 95 9.76 -21.29 5.21
C THR A 95 10.78 -20.32 4.64
N PRO A 96 11.99 -20.24 5.22
CA PRO A 96 13.05 -19.43 4.66
C PRO A 96 13.34 -19.73 3.19
N GLY A 97 13.28 -21.01 2.77
CA GLY A 97 13.49 -21.41 1.38
C GLY A 97 12.39 -20.89 0.43
N LYS A 98 11.13 -20.92 0.87
CA LYS A 98 10.02 -20.36 0.11
C LYS A 98 10.12 -18.84 -0.02
N VAL A 99 10.47 -18.14 1.07
CA VAL A 99 10.67 -16.68 1.07
C VAL A 99 11.82 -16.27 0.15
N ARG A 100 12.96 -16.99 0.19
CA ARG A 100 14.07 -16.74 -0.76
C ARG A 100 13.64 -16.95 -2.21
N SER A 101 12.83 -17.98 -2.48
CA SER A 101 12.28 -18.23 -3.82
C SER A 101 11.33 -17.10 -4.27
N LEU A 102 10.50 -16.58 -3.37
CA LEU A 102 9.65 -15.43 -3.64
C LEU A 102 10.49 -14.17 -3.93
N CYS A 103 11.54 -13.92 -3.15
CA CYS A 103 12.48 -12.82 -3.38
C CYS A 103 13.13 -12.91 -4.78
N ALA A 104 13.58 -14.10 -5.17
CA ALA A 104 14.13 -14.33 -6.50
C ALA A 104 13.10 -14.07 -7.62
N LYS A 105 11.83 -14.44 -7.39
CA LYS A 105 10.72 -14.11 -8.30
C LYS A 105 10.43 -12.61 -8.36
N GLY A 106 10.49 -11.90 -7.24
CA GLY A 106 10.34 -10.45 -7.20
C GLY A 106 11.45 -9.71 -7.96
N MET A 107 12.69 -10.20 -7.85
CA MET A 107 13.82 -9.72 -8.64
C MET A 107 13.76 -10.14 -10.11
N ARG A 108 12.97 -11.15 -10.48
CA ARG A 108 12.83 -11.54 -11.88
C ARG A 108 11.44 -12.07 -12.16
N PRO A 109 10.44 -11.17 -12.29
CA PRO A 109 9.05 -11.57 -12.45
C PRO A 109 8.81 -12.37 -13.74
N ASP A 110 9.50 -12.00 -14.82
CA ASP A 110 9.50 -12.74 -16.08
C ASP A 110 10.86 -13.44 -16.31
N PRO A 111 10.92 -14.79 -16.23
CA PRO A 111 12.14 -15.54 -16.50
C PRO A 111 12.48 -15.65 -17.99
N SER A 112 11.58 -15.25 -18.89
CA SER A 112 11.79 -15.21 -20.34
C SER A 112 12.20 -13.83 -20.85
N ASP A 113 11.80 -12.76 -20.16
CA ASP A 113 12.15 -11.37 -20.48
C ASP A 113 12.93 -10.69 -19.35
N ARG A 114 14.25 -10.49 -19.56
CA ARG A 114 15.11 -9.79 -18.58
C ARG A 114 14.89 -8.27 -18.54
N SER A 115 14.11 -7.71 -19.46
CA SER A 115 13.76 -6.29 -19.45
C SER A 115 12.56 -5.97 -18.56
N ALA A 116 11.82 -6.98 -18.10
CA ALA A 116 10.74 -6.81 -17.15
C ALA A 116 11.26 -6.17 -15.84
N PRO A 117 10.54 -5.18 -15.27
CA PRO A 117 10.97 -4.53 -14.04
C PRO A 117 10.85 -5.48 -12.84
N HIS A 118 11.56 -5.14 -11.76
CA HIS A 118 11.38 -5.78 -10.46
C HIS A 118 10.06 -5.31 -9.82
N VAL A 119 9.58 -6.09 -8.86
CA VAL A 119 8.46 -5.68 -8.00
C VAL A 119 8.88 -4.55 -7.05
N ALA A 120 7.91 -3.82 -6.49
CA ALA A 120 8.17 -2.74 -5.55
C ALA A 120 8.70 -3.29 -4.21
N ALA A 121 7.99 -4.29 -3.67
CA ALA A 121 8.31 -4.88 -2.39
C ALA A 121 8.07 -6.41 -2.35
N ILE A 122 8.62 -7.05 -1.32
CA ILE A 122 8.25 -8.39 -0.89
C ILE A 122 7.53 -8.27 0.45
N CYS A 123 6.30 -8.80 0.55
CA CYS A 123 5.51 -8.78 1.78
C CYS A 123 5.47 -10.17 2.43
N VAL A 124 5.83 -10.24 3.71
CA VAL A 124 5.96 -11.48 4.50
C VAL A 124 5.46 -11.30 5.93
N TYR A 125 5.44 -12.38 6.72
CA TYR A 125 5.33 -12.29 8.18
C TYR A 125 6.60 -11.72 8.82
N SER A 126 6.46 -11.14 10.00
CA SER A 126 7.51 -10.44 10.74
C SER A 126 8.75 -11.30 11.00
N ASP A 127 8.56 -12.59 11.28
CA ASP A 127 9.64 -13.57 11.51
C ASP A 127 10.48 -13.87 10.25
N MET A 128 9.93 -13.62 9.05
CA MET A 128 10.60 -13.85 7.78
C MET A 128 11.27 -12.59 7.20
N VAL A 129 11.08 -11.42 7.82
CA VAL A 129 11.64 -10.14 7.34
C VAL A 129 13.15 -10.22 7.20
N ALA A 130 13.86 -10.72 8.21
CA ALA A 130 15.33 -10.81 8.16
C ALA A 130 15.82 -11.71 7.01
N VAL A 131 15.10 -12.80 6.72
CA VAL A 131 15.40 -13.69 5.59
C VAL A 131 15.21 -12.97 4.26
N ALA A 132 14.11 -12.22 4.11
CA ALA A 132 13.84 -11.44 2.91
C ALA A 132 14.87 -10.31 2.71
N LYS A 133 15.23 -9.58 3.77
CA LYS A 133 16.26 -8.52 3.73
C LYS A 133 17.61 -9.06 3.29
N GLU A 134 18.00 -10.23 3.80
CA GLU A 134 19.23 -10.89 3.38
C GLU A 134 19.18 -11.26 1.89
N ALA A 135 18.08 -11.89 1.45
CA ALA A 135 17.92 -12.36 0.08
C ALA A 135 17.85 -11.23 -0.96
N LEU A 136 17.31 -10.07 -0.57
CA LEU A 136 17.13 -8.90 -1.44
C LEU A 136 18.26 -7.87 -1.35
N ARG A 137 19.34 -8.18 -0.64
CA ARG A 137 20.46 -7.24 -0.43
C ARG A 137 20.98 -6.68 -1.76
N GLY A 138 20.95 -5.36 -1.90
CA GLY A 138 21.43 -4.65 -3.09
C GLY A 138 20.46 -4.66 -4.29
N SER A 139 19.29 -5.28 -4.18
CA SER A 139 18.28 -5.29 -5.26
C SER A 139 17.51 -3.96 -5.39
N GLY A 140 17.39 -3.21 -4.30
CA GLY A 140 16.54 -2.02 -4.21
C GLY A 140 15.05 -2.31 -4.02
N ILE A 141 14.65 -3.59 -3.88
CA ILE A 141 13.29 -4.00 -3.54
C ILE A 141 13.06 -3.83 -2.04
N ALA A 142 11.95 -3.22 -1.64
CA ALA A 142 11.58 -3.04 -0.24
C ALA A 142 11.10 -4.36 0.39
N VAL A 143 11.18 -4.46 1.72
CA VAL A 143 10.55 -5.55 2.48
C VAL A 143 9.43 -4.97 3.33
N ALA A 144 8.21 -5.39 3.02
CA ALA A 144 7.02 -5.12 3.83
C ALA A 144 6.77 -6.30 4.78
N SER A 145 6.20 -5.99 5.94
CA SER A 145 5.71 -7.01 6.87
C SER A 145 4.28 -6.72 7.25
N VAL A 146 3.41 -7.73 7.25
CA VAL A 146 2.16 -7.62 8.01
C VAL A 146 2.46 -7.56 9.50
N ALA A 147 1.65 -6.83 10.25
CA ALA A 147 1.76 -6.71 11.69
C ALA A 147 0.39 -6.54 12.34
N THR A 148 0.39 -6.20 13.63
CA THR A 148 -0.79 -5.89 14.45
C THR A 148 -1.79 -7.04 14.55
N ALA A 149 -1.27 -8.27 14.69
CA ALA A 149 -2.06 -9.51 14.76
C ALA A 149 -2.85 -9.81 13.47
N PHE A 150 -2.21 -9.65 12.33
CA PHE A 150 -2.71 -10.13 11.03
C PHE A 150 -3.09 -11.63 11.10
N PRO A 151 -4.15 -12.08 10.39
CA PRO A 151 -5.08 -11.32 9.56
C PRO A 151 -6.27 -10.74 10.34
N ALA A 152 -6.40 -11.08 11.62
CA ALA A 152 -7.58 -10.78 12.40
C ALA A 152 -7.63 -9.32 12.85
N GLY A 153 -6.47 -8.73 13.21
CA GLY A 153 -6.39 -7.44 13.89
C GLY A 153 -6.94 -7.50 15.32
N ARG A 154 -7.04 -8.72 15.90
CA ARG A 154 -7.71 -9.00 17.17
C ARG A 154 -6.72 -9.45 18.23
N ALA A 155 -6.01 -8.48 18.79
CA ALA A 155 -5.15 -8.65 19.95
C ALA A 155 -5.19 -7.37 20.80
N ALA A 156 -4.72 -7.46 22.05
CA ALA A 156 -4.53 -6.28 22.87
C ALA A 156 -3.54 -5.30 22.20
N ARG A 157 -3.74 -3.98 22.37
CA ARG A 157 -2.89 -2.94 21.77
C ARG A 157 -1.40 -3.17 22.06
N ALA A 158 -1.05 -3.60 23.27
CA ALA A 158 0.35 -3.90 23.63
C ALA A 158 0.98 -5.00 22.76
N VAL A 159 0.21 -6.04 22.42
CA VAL A 159 0.65 -7.13 21.54
C VAL A 159 0.84 -6.62 20.12
N LYS A 160 -0.10 -5.81 19.61
CA LYS A 160 0.01 -5.21 18.28
C LYS A 160 1.25 -4.32 18.15
N LEU A 161 1.53 -3.50 19.16
CA LEU A 161 2.72 -2.66 19.17
C LEU A 161 4.01 -3.46 19.31
N ALA A 162 3.99 -4.59 20.01
CA ALA A 162 5.14 -5.49 20.08
C ALA A 162 5.44 -6.12 18.70
N ASP A 163 4.41 -6.63 18.04
CA ASP A 163 4.49 -7.20 16.67
C ASP A 163 5.03 -6.19 15.65
N THR A 164 4.53 -4.93 15.69
CA THR A 164 5.09 -3.84 14.85
C THR A 164 6.56 -3.59 15.13
N ARG A 165 6.97 -3.50 16.41
CA ARG A 165 8.37 -3.27 16.76
C ARG A 165 9.27 -4.43 16.36
N GLU A 166 8.76 -5.66 16.41
CA GLU A 166 9.48 -6.85 15.96
C GLU A 166 9.74 -6.81 14.45
N ALA A 167 8.72 -6.48 13.65
CA ALA A 167 8.90 -6.29 12.20
C ALA A 167 9.95 -5.21 11.87
N VAL A 168 9.88 -4.06 12.55
CA VAL A 168 10.86 -2.97 12.38
C VAL A 168 12.26 -3.41 12.82
N ALA A 169 12.40 -4.08 13.96
CA ALA A 169 13.67 -4.57 14.47
C ALA A 169 14.31 -5.62 13.55
N ALA A 170 13.50 -6.42 12.86
CA ALA A 170 13.95 -7.36 11.84
C ALA A 170 14.37 -6.66 10.52
N GLY A 171 14.09 -5.36 10.38
CA GLY A 171 14.54 -4.51 9.28
C GLY A 171 13.51 -4.26 8.19
N ALA A 172 12.21 -4.38 8.49
CA ALA A 172 11.15 -4.07 7.55
C ALA A 172 11.21 -2.59 7.13
N ASP A 173 11.10 -2.35 5.83
CA ASP A 173 11.02 -1.00 5.26
C ASP A 173 9.57 -0.45 5.37
N GLU A 174 8.60 -1.36 5.39
CA GLU A 174 7.17 -1.04 5.44
C GLU A 174 6.44 -2.01 6.40
N VAL A 175 5.39 -1.51 7.04
CA VAL A 175 4.52 -2.28 7.94
C VAL A 175 3.08 -2.16 7.47
N ASP A 176 2.45 -3.29 7.21
CA ASP A 176 1.05 -3.40 6.80
C ASP A 176 0.19 -3.72 8.04
N MET A 177 -0.48 -2.70 8.57
CA MET A 177 -1.34 -2.80 9.74
C MET A 177 -2.73 -3.35 9.41
N VAL A 178 -3.28 -4.12 10.33
CA VAL A 178 -4.70 -4.48 10.39
C VAL A 178 -5.36 -3.71 11.53
N ILE A 179 -6.26 -2.79 11.19
CA ILE A 179 -7.03 -2.02 12.17
C ILE A 179 -7.92 -2.92 13.05
N ASP A 180 -8.27 -2.46 14.26
CA ASP A 180 -9.38 -3.06 15.01
C ASP A 180 -10.73 -2.84 14.30
N ARG A 181 -11.05 -3.73 13.35
CA ARG A 181 -12.32 -3.73 12.62
C ARG A 181 -13.53 -3.79 13.56
N GLY A 182 -13.40 -4.45 14.71
CA GLY A 182 -14.48 -4.54 15.69
C GLY A 182 -14.76 -3.20 16.36
N ALA A 183 -13.73 -2.40 16.64
CA ALA A 183 -13.89 -1.02 17.10
C ALA A 183 -14.48 -0.13 16.01
N PHE A 184 -13.96 -0.23 14.78
CA PHE A 184 -14.45 0.55 13.64
C PHE A 184 -15.95 0.31 13.38
N LEU A 185 -16.37 -0.95 13.27
CA LEU A 185 -17.75 -1.33 12.99
C LEU A 185 -18.71 -1.01 14.15
N ALA A 186 -18.21 -0.95 15.38
CA ALA A 186 -18.97 -0.50 16.54
C ALA A 186 -19.03 1.04 16.66
N GLY A 187 -18.47 1.78 15.69
CA GLY A 187 -18.44 3.24 15.68
C GLY A 187 -17.45 3.87 16.65
N ARG A 188 -16.51 3.10 17.21
CA ARG A 188 -15.43 3.60 18.09
C ARG A 188 -14.25 4.08 17.26
N TYR A 189 -14.45 5.13 16.48
CA TYR A 189 -13.48 5.62 15.51
C TYR A 189 -12.24 6.24 16.17
N LEU A 190 -12.41 6.94 17.30
CA LEU A 190 -11.28 7.54 17.99
C LEU A 190 -10.32 6.45 18.50
N GLN A 191 -10.85 5.32 18.98
CA GLN A 191 -10.02 4.17 19.39
C GLN A 191 -9.17 3.64 18.23
N VAL A 192 -9.74 3.55 17.02
CA VAL A 192 -9.00 3.09 15.82
C VAL A 192 -7.95 4.12 15.42
N PHE A 193 -8.30 5.41 15.43
CA PHE A 193 -7.37 6.50 15.15
C PHE A 193 -6.17 6.48 16.11
N GLU A 194 -6.42 6.39 17.41
CA GLU A 194 -5.37 6.33 18.44
C GLU A 194 -4.48 5.08 18.30
N GLU A 195 -5.05 3.94 17.89
CA GLU A 195 -4.29 2.73 17.58
C GLU A 195 -3.36 2.96 16.38
N ILE A 196 -3.87 3.55 15.28
CA ILE A 196 -3.07 3.90 14.09
C ILE A 196 -1.94 4.86 14.44
N VAL A 197 -2.20 5.89 15.24
CA VAL A 197 -1.16 6.84 15.70
C VAL A 197 -0.05 6.12 16.46
N ALA A 198 -0.39 5.28 17.44
CA ALA A 198 0.62 4.56 18.20
C ALA A 198 1.39 3.52 17.37
N VAL A 199 0.74 2.87 16.40
CA VAL A 199 1.41 1.97 15.47
C VAL A 199 2.37 2.77 14.58
N ARG A 200 1.96 3.94 14.07
CA ARG A 200 2.82 4.83 13.28
C ARG A 200 4.05 5.28 14.06
N GLU A 201 3.89 5.61 15.33
CA GLU A 201 5.01 5.92 16.22
C GLU A 201 5.93 4.71 16.40
N ALA A 202 5.38 3.51 16.57
CA ALA A 202 6.14 2.27 16.70
C ALA A 202 6.88 1.87 15.42
N CYS A 203 6.41 2.29 14.24
CA CYS A 203 7.09 2.05 12.96
C CYS A 203 8.43 2.81 12.83
N GLY A 204 8.60 3.94 13.54
CA GLY A 204 9.76 4.81 13.34
C GLY A 204 9.87 5.28 11.89
N ASP A 205 10.99 4.95 11.25
CA ASP A 205 11.30 5.29 9.86
C ASP A 205 10.55 4.40 8.85
N ALA A 206 10.09 3.21 9.27
CA ALA A 206 9.34 2.33 8.38
C ALA A 206 8.03 2.98 7.94
N HIS A 207 7.65 2.77 6.68
CA HIS A 207 6.39 3.27 6.15
C HIS A 207 5.22 2.47 6.71
N LEU A 208 4.18 3.14 7.22
CA LEU A 208 2.97 2.47 7.69
C LEU A 208 1.92 2.45 6.58
N LYS A 209 1.42 1.26 6.23
CA LYS A 209 0.21 1.04 5.42
C LYS A 209 -0.94 0.59 6.33
N VAL A 210 -2.15 1.08 6.07
CA VAL A 210 -3.36 0.84 6.89
C VAL A 210 -4.52 0.41 6.00
#